data_AF-A0A930BWG7-F1
#
_entry.id   AF-A0A930BWG7-F1
#
_cell.length_a   1.000
_cell.length_b   1.000
_cell.length_c   1.000
_cell.angle_alpha   90.00
_cell.angle_beta   90.00
_cell.angle_gamma   90.00
#
_symmetry.space_group_name_H-M   'P 1'
#
loop_
_entity.id
_entity.type
_entity.pdbx_description
1 polymer ?
#
loop_
_entity_poly.entity_id
_entity_poly.type
_entity_poly.pdbx_seq_one_letter_code
_entity_poly.pdbx_strand_id
1 'polypeptide(L)' 'MSTTSNEKSYFDLHTSGIGYIQRVREVPVRGGRRAQPFLACTIAALVGSAKDPSYRYFDVKVSGAEAK' A
#
# COMPACT_ATOMS: atom_id res chain seq x y z
N MET A 1 30.32 -25.81 -11.89
CA MET A 1 29.10 -25.94 -11.07
C MET A 1 28.14 -24.85 -11.51
N SER A 2 26.96 -25.20 -12.04
CA SER A 2 25.94 -24.21 -12.43
C SER A 2 25.07 -23.93 -11.22
N THR A 3 25.09 -22.69 -10.71
CA THR A 3 24.19 -22.24 -9.65
C THR A 3 22.81 -21.99 -10.25
N THR A 4 21.88 -22.89 -10.02
CA THR A 4 20.47 -22.71 -10.35
C THR A 4 19.89 -21.63 -9.42
N SER A 5 19.81 -20.41 -9.94
CA SER A 5 19.00 -19.34 -9.36
C SER A 5 17.54 -19.81 -9.35
N ASN A 6 17.00 -20.12 -8.18
CA ASN A 6 15.59 -20.42 -8.00
C ASN A 6 14.85 -19.08 -8.00
N GLU A 7 14.53 -18.55 -9.19
CA GLU A 7 13.73 -17.33 -9.32
C GLU A 7 12.36 -17.56 -8.68
N LYS A 8 12.15 -16.96 -7.50
CA LYS A 8 10.86 -16.99 -6.81
C LYS A 8 9.89 -16.14 -7.61
N SER A 9 8.92 -16.80 -8.23
CA SER A 9 7.77 -16.16 -8.85
C SER A 9 6.69 -15.90 -7.80
N TYR A 10 6.12 -14.70 -7.81
CA TYR A 10 5.03 -14.27 -6.94
C TYR A 10 3.82 -13.90 -7.78
N PHE A 11 2.63 -13.98 -7.18
CA PHE A 11 1.39 -13.48 -7.80
C PHE A 11 1.12 -12.06 -7.34
N ASP A 12 0.74 -11.20 -8.28
CA ASP A 12 0.21 -9.88 -7.97
C ASP A 12 -1.27 -9.97 -7.59
N LEU A 13 -1.67 -9.25 -6.54
CA LEU A 13 -3.07 -9.08 -6.17
C LEU A 13 -3.61 -7.79 -6.78
N HIS A 14 -4.46 -7.92 -7.80
CA HIS A 14 -5.24 -6.81 -8.33
C HIS A 14 -6.64 -6.84 -7.73
N THR A 15 -7.04 -5.76 -7.04
CA THR A 15 -8.36 -5.65 -6.43
C THR A 15 -8.91 -4.23 -6.56
N SER A 16 -10.23 -4.10 -6.48
CA SER A 16 -10.95 -2.83 -6.45
C SER A 16 -12.06 -2.91 -5.41
N GLY A 17 -12.40 -1.78 -4.80
CA GLY A 17 -13.39 -1.74 -3.75
C GLY A 17 -13.54 -0.36 -3.14
N ILE A 18 -14.29 -0.29 -2.04
CA ILE A 18 -14.54 0.95 -1.30
C ILE A 18 -14.03 0.82 0.13
N GLY A 19 -13.65 1.96 0.71
CA GLY A 19 -13.16 2.01 2.08
C GLY A 19 -13.02 3.44 2.56
N TYR A 20 -12.78 3.59 3.86
CA TYR A 20 -12.54 4.89 4.47
C TYR A 20 -11.04 5.16 4.57
N ILE A 21 -10.65 6.41 4.32
CA ILE A 21 -9.28 6.87 4.53
C ILE A 21 -9.09 7.19 6.01
N GLN A 22 -7.98 6.72 6.58
CA GLN A 22 -7.58 6.96 7.95
C GLN A 22 -6.09 7.26 8.04
N ARG A 23 -5.66 7.89 9.15
CA ARG A 23 -4.23 8.06 9.52
C ARG A 23 -3.35 8.66 8.40
N VAL A 24 -3.90 9.62 7.66
CA VAL A 24 -3.17 10.37 6.64
C VAL A 24 -2.00 11.09 7.30
N ARG A 25 -0.80 10.87 6.80
CA ARG A 25 0.42 11.46 7.35
C ARG A 25 1.51 11.56 6.30
N GLU A 26 2.33 12.59 6.41
CA GLU A 26 3.62 12.59 5.75
C GLU A 26 4.59 11.69 6.53
N VAL A 27 5.25 10.78 5.83
CA VAL A 27 6.24 9.87 6.40
C VAL A 27 7.63 10.41 6.07
N PRO A 28 8.40 10.87 7.08
CA PRO A 28 9.78 11.28 6.86
C PRO A 28 10.64 10.05 6.53
N VAL A 29 11.50 10.19 5.55
CA VAL A 29 12.44 9.13 5.14
C VAL A 29 13.87 9.50 5.51
N ARG A 30 14.63 8.51 5.96
CA ARG A 30 16.06 8.64 6.25
C ARG A 30 16.84 8.13 5.03
N GLY A 31 17.64 8.98 4.40
CA GLY A 31 18.41 8.55 3.23
C GLY A 31 19.27 9.62 2.54
N GLY A 32 19.64 10.68 3.25
CA GLY A 32 20.45 11.77 2.69
C GLY A 32 19.71 12.61 1.65
N ARG A 33 20.45 13.35 0.80
CA ARG A 33 19.91 14.42 -0.08
C ARG A 33 18.82 14.01 -1.07
N ARG A 34 18.60 12.71 -1.33
CA ARG A 34 17.59 12.22 -2.28
C ARG A 34 16.35 11.64 -1.59
N ALA A 35 16.35 11.54 -0.28
CA ALA A 35 15.23 10.99 0.47
C ALA A 35 14.12 12.06 0.55
N GLN A 36 13.03 11.84 -0.18
CA GLN A 36 11.86 12.71 -0.17
C GLN A 36 10.78 12.08 0.71
N PRO A 37 10.24 12.83 1.69
CA PRO A 37 9.05 12.42 2.42
C PRO A 37 7.93 12.01 1.46
N PHE A 38 7.03 11.15 1.93
CA PHE A 38 5.90 10.73 1.13
C PHE A 38 4.63 10.69 1.95
N LEU A 39 3.50 10.94 1.30
CA LEU A 39 2.20 10.78 1.91
C LEU A 39 1.85 9.30 2.05
N ALA A 40 1.40 8.90 3.24
CA ALA A 40 0.86 7.58 3.50
C ALA A 40 -0.51 7.69 4.17
N CYS A 41 -1.36 6.70 3.94
CA CYS A 41 -2.62 6.56 4.62
C CYS A 41 -2.92 5.07 4.88
N THR A 42 -3.92 4.84 5.72
CA THR A 42 -4.53 3.53 5.89
C THR A 42 -5.88 3.55 5.17
N ILE A 43 -6.16 2.54 4.35
CA ILE A 43 -7.49 2.30 3.80
C ILE A 43 -8.16 1.21 4.65
N ALA A 44 -9.24 1.58 5.35
CA ALA A 44 -10.14 0.64 6.00
C ALA A 44 -11.15 0.13 4.97
N ALA A 45 -10.74 -0.87 4.18
CA ALA A 45 -11.54 -1.43 3.10
C ALA A 45 -12.70 -2.27 3.64
N LEU A 46 -13.88 -2.08 3.07
CA LEU A 46 -15.06 -2.88 3.37
C LEU A 46 -14.99 -4.18 2.56
N VAL A 47 -15.14 -5.31 3.23
CA VAL A 47 -15.17 -6.64 2.60
C VAL A 47 -16.32 -7.48 3.12
N GLY A 48 -16.78 -8.43 2.31
CA GLY A 48 -17.87 -9.33 2.68
C GLY A 48 -19.25 -8.77 2.29
N SER A 49 -20.26 -9.10 3.09
CA SER A 49 -21.65 -8.75 2.81
C SER A 49 -21.88 -7.24 2.92
N ALA A 50 -22.63 -6.67 1.98
CA ALA A 50 -23.03 -5.27 2.05
C ALA A 50 -23.92 -4.94 3.28
N LYS A 51 -24.59 -5.94 3.86
CA LYS A 51 -25.43 -5.76 5.06
C LYS A 51 -24.66 -5.88 6.38
N ASP A 52 -23.49 -6.53 6.34
CA ASP A 52 -22.64 -6.77 7.50
C ASP A 52 -21.17 -6.87 7.04
N PRO A 53 -20.56 -5.73 6.68
CA PRO A 53 -19.20 -5.72 6.14
C PRO A 53 -18.17 -5.82 7.27
N SER A 54 -17.10 -6.53 6.98
CA SER A 54 -15.88 -6.52 7.81
C SER A 54 -14.86 -5.52 7.27
N TYR A 55 -13.94 -5.07 8.11
CA TYR A 55 -12.84 -4.21 7.70
C TYR A 55 -11.56 -5.00 7.45
N ARG A 56 -10.89 -4.66 6.35
CA ARG A 56 -9.51 -5.05 6.06
C ARG A 56 -8.68 -3.79 5.88
N TYR A 57 -7.57 -3.71 6.60
CA TYR A 57 -6.73 -2.51 6.61
C TYR A 57 -5.55 -2.66 5.66
N PHE A 58 -5.37 -1.67 4.80
CA PHE A 58 -4.22 -1.57 3.91
C PHE A 58 -3.44 -0.31 4.26
N ASP A 59 -2.20 -0.47 4.72
CA ASP A 59 -1.28 0.64 4.84
C ASP A 59 -0.61 0.88 3.48
N VAL A 60 -0.86 2.06 2.91
CA VAL A 60 -0.45 2.37 1.54
C VAL A 60 0.34 3.66 1.47
N LYS A 61 1.28 3.71 0.53
CA LYS A 61 1.90 4.95 0.07
C LYS A 61 0.99 5.57 -0.99
N VAL A 62 0.70 6.86 -0.84
CA VAL A 62 -0.01 7.63 -1.85
C VAL A 62 0.99 8.05 -2.93
N SER A 63 0.59 7.91 -4.19
CA SER A 63 1.40 8.26 -5.36
C SER A 63 0.57 9.00 -6.39
N GLY A 64 1.17 9.94 -7.09
CA GLY A 64 0.50 10.78 -8.08
C GLY A 64 1.19 12.14 -8.18
N ALA A 65 0.80 12.95 -9.16
CA ALA A 65 1.34 14.30 -9.30
C ALA A 65 0.97 15.19 -8.10
N GLU A 66 -0.24 15.03 -7.56
CA GLU A 66 -0.75 15.79 -6.40
C GLU A 66 -0.31 15.23 -5.04
N ALA A 67 0.35 14.06 -5.03
CA ALA A 67 0.82 13.41 -3.80
C ALA A 67 2.29 13.73 -3.47
N LYS A 68 2.90 14.66 -4.24
CA LYS A 68 4.30 15.09 -4.12
C LYS A 68 4.41 16.46 -3.47
#